data_AF-A0A496QMP9-F1
#
_entry.id   AF-A0A496QMP9-F1
#
_cell.length_a   1.000
_cell.length_b   1.000
_cell.length_c   1.000
_cell.angle_alpha   90.00
_cell.angle_beta   90.00
_cell.angle_gamma   90.00
#
_symmetry.space_group_name_H-M   'P 1'
#
loop_
_entity.id
_entity.type
_entity.pdbx_description
1 polymer ?
#
loop_
_entity_poly.entity_id
_entity_poly.type
_entity_poly.pdbx_seq_one_letter_code
_entity_poly.pdbx_strand_id
1 'polypeptide(L)' 'GPGLLEQCCHNALYYELASLSLQAGYNAPFSVCYKGEAVGGYFADLAVNRKIIIEK' A
#
# COMPACT_ATOMS: atom_id res chain seq x y z
N GLY A 1 0.08 -12.00 8.13
CA GLY A 1 -0.64 -11.86 9.41
C GLY A 1 0.39 -11.42 10.40
N PRO A 2 0.38 -10.15 10.85
CA PRO A 2 1.55 -9.29 10.83
C PRO A 2 2.66 -9.86 11.71
N GLY A 3 3.53 -10.67 11.09
CA GLY A 3 4.71 -11.20 11.74
C GLY A 3 5.81 -10.14 11.80
N LEU A 4 6.74 -10.32 12.75
CA LEU A 4 7.96 -9.49 12.87
C LEU A 4 8.72 -9.36 11.54
N LEU A 5 8.70 -10.41 10.69
CA LEU A 5 9.33 -10.41 9.37
C LEU A 5 8.58 -9.55 8.34
N GLU A 6 7.24 -9.52 8.38
CA GLU A 6 6.44 -8.65 7.51
C GLU A 6 6.77 -7.17 7.81
N GLN A 7 6.92 -6.80 9.08
CA GLN A 7 7.25 -5.43 9.45
C GLN A 7 8.68 -5.03 9.04
N CYS A 8 9.65 -5.93 9.15
CA CYS A 8 11.01 -5.69 8.66
C CYS A 8 11.06 -5.57 7.13
N CYS A 9 10.35 -6.42 6.40
CA CYS A 9 10.24 -6.35 4.94
C CYS A 9 9.57 -5.04 4.48
N HIS A 10 8.47 -4.65 5.11
CA HIS A 10 7.82 -3.37 4.85
C HIS A 10 8.80 -2.21 5.07
N ASN A 11 9.52 -2.18 6.20
CA ASN A 11 10.48 -1.11 6.44
C ASN A 11 11.59 -1.06 5.38
N ALA A 12 12.17 -2.20 5.01
CA ALA A 12 13.19 -2.26 3.97
C ALA A 12 12.67 -1.76 2.61
N LEU A 13 11.47 -2.22 2.21
CA LEU A 13 10.83 -1.83 0.96
C LEU A 13 10.47 -0.33 0.95
N TYR A 14 10.02 0.22 2.08
CA TYR A 14 9.77 1.65 2.21
C TYR A 14 11.00 2.48 1.86
N TYR A 15 12.14 2.14 2.47
CA TYR A 15 13.38 2.91 2.29
C TYR A 15 13.91 2.79 0.86
N GLU A 16 13.76 1.64 0.21
CA GLU A 16 14.12 1.53 -1.21
C GLU A 16 13.20 2.31 -2.13
N LEU A 17 11.89 2.27 -1.90
CA LEU A 17 10.96 3.08 -2.68
C LEU A 17 11.23 4.58 -2.48
N ALA A 18 11.56 5.00 -1.27
CA ALA A 18 11.96 6.37 -0.97
C ALA A 18 13.29 6.76 -1.65
N SER A 19 14.27 5.85 -1.68
CA SER A 19 15.54 6.01 -2.42
C SER A 19 15.29 6.24 -3.91
N LEU A 20 14.29 5.58 -4.48
CA LEU A 20 13.84 5.75 -5.86
C LEU A 20 12.95 7.00 -6.07
N SER A 21 12.81 7.88 -5.07
CA SER A 21 11.92 9.05 -5.10
C SER A 21 10.44 8.72 -5.35
N LEU A 22 10.01 7.51 -4.98
CA LEU A 22 8.62 7.07 -5.08
C LEU A 22 7.89 7.39 -3.78
N GLN A 23 6.62 7.84 -3.88
CA GLN A 23 5.78 8.04 -2.71
C GLN A 23 5.20 6.72 -2.27
N ALA A 24 5.80 6.11 -1.25
CA ALA A 24 5.27 4.92 -0.58
C ALA A 24 4.44 5.32 0.65
N GLY A 25 3.32 4.63 0.89
CA GLY A 25 2.48 4.81 2.07
C GLY A 25 1.92 3.47 2.55
N TYR A 26 1.79 3.32 3.87
CA TYR A 26 1.28 2.12 4.53
C TYR A 26 -0.16 2.30 4.99
N ASN A 27 -0.92 1.20 5.02
CA ASN A 27 -2.32 1.18 5.48
C ASN A 27 -3.15 2.28 4.81
N ALA A 28 -2.96 2.46 3.52
CA ALA A 28 -3.56 3.55 2.78
C ALA A 28 -5.02 3.22 2.43
N PRO A 29 -5.99 4.08 2.76
CA PRO A 29 -7.38 3.88 2.39
C PRO A 29 -7.60 4.15 0.91
N PHE A 30 -8.29 3.24 0.24
CA PHE A 30 -8.73 3.36 -1.14
C PHE A 30 -10.23 3.21 -1.24
N SER A 31 -10.86 4.07 -2.04
CA SER A 31 -12.25 3.87 -2.43
C SER A 31 -12.32 2.86 -3.57
N VAL A 32 -13.11 1.82 -3.39
CA VAL A 32 -13.41 0.83 -4.42
C VAL A 32 -14.62 1.33 -5.20
N CYS A 33 -14.47 1.54 -6.50
CA CYS A 33 -15.55 2.00 -7.36
C CYS A 33 -15.95 0.94 -8.39
N TYR A 34 -17.26 0.73 -8.58
CA TYR A 34 -17.82 -0.06 -9.67
C TYR A 34 -18.56 0.86 -10.63
N LYS A 35 -18.13 0.91 -11.90
CA LYS A 35 -18.70 1.82 -12.92
C LYS A 35 -18.76 3.29 -12.48
N GLY A 36 -17.77 3.74 -11.72
CA GLY A 36 -17.70 5.11 -11.19
C GLY A 36 -18.40 5.32 -9.84
N GLU A 37 -19.23 4.36 -9.40
CA GLU A 37 -19.93 4.44 -8.11
C GLU A 37 -19.09 3.83 -7.00
N ALA A 38 -18.90 4.54 -5.89
CA ALA A 38 -18.18 4.02 -4.73
C ALA A 38 -18.97 2.87 -4.08
N VAL A 39 -18.40 1.66 -4.10
CA VAL A 39 -19.00 0.44 -3.54
C VAL A 39 -18.37 -0.02 -2.23
N GLY A 40 -17.27 0.61 -1.81
CA GLY A 40 -16.64 0.30 -0.53
C GLY A 40 -15.30 0.99 -0.30
N GLY A 41 -14.70 0.68 0.85
CA GLY A 41 -13.33 1.07 1.20
C GLY A 41 -12.45 -0.17 1.33
N TYR A 42 -11.22 -0.08 0.83
CA TYR A 42 -10.18 -1.08 0.99
C TYR A 42 -8.96 -0.41 1.61
N PHE A 43 -8.36 -1.04 2.62
CA PHE A 43 -7.08 -0.61 3.17
C PHE A 43 -6.00 -1.47 2.53
N ALA A 44 -5.13 -0.83 1.74
CA ALA A 44 -3.96 -1.50 1.18
C ALA A 44 -2.82 -1.43 2.18
N ASP A 45 -2.14 -2.56 2.40
CA ASP A 45 -0.95 -2.62 3.24
C ASP A 45 0.15 -1.69 2.71
N LEU A 46 0.34 -1.63 1.38
CA LEU A 46 1.29 -0.74 0.72
C LEU A 46 0.69 -0.07 -0.53
N ALA A 47 0.92 1.23 -0.64
CA ALA A 47 0.59 2.03 -1.81
C ALA A 47 1.82 2.77 -2.32
N VAL A 48 2.05 2.78 -3.63
CA VAL A 48 3.18 3.46 -4.26
C VAL A 48 2.71 4.37 -5.38
N ASN A 49 3.10 5.64 -5.35
CA ASN A 49 2.70 6.64 -6.36
C ASN A 49 1.18 6.72 -6.58
N ARG A 50 0.40 6.59 -5.50
CA ARG A 50 -1.08 6.53 -5.51
C ARG A 50 -1.65 5.37 -6.34
N LYS A 51 -0.82 4.39 -6.69
CA LYS A 51 -1.24 3.11 -7.27
C LYS A 51 -1.16 2.05 -6.16
N ILE A 52 -2.15 1.18 -6.12
CA ILE A 52 -2.22 0.09 -5.15
C ILE A 52 -1.22 -0.98 -5.60
N ILE A 53 -0.33 -1.41 -4.71
CA ILE A 53 0.40 -2.66 -4.86
C ILE A 53 -0.27 -3.64 -3.91
N ILE A 54 -0.95 -4.65 -4.46
CA ILE A 54 -1.57 -5.69 -3.65
C ILE A 54 -0.49 -6.73 -3.36
N GLU A 55 -0.10 -6.86 -2.10
CA GLU A 55 0.63 -8.02 -1.60
C GLU A 55 -0.32 -8.84 -0.71
N LYS A 56 -0.25 -10.17 -0.82
CA LYS A 56 -1.11 -11.13 -0.13
C LYS A 56 -0.41 -11.76 1.05
#